data_AF-A0A2N0AMT1-F1
#
_entry.id   AF-A0A2N0AMT1-F1
#
_cell.length_a   1.000
_cell.length_b   1.000
_cell.length_c   1.000
_cell.angle_alpha   90.00
_cell.angle_beta   90.00
_cell.angle_gamma   90.00
#
_symmetry.space_group_name_H-M   'P 1'
#
loop_
_entity.id
_entity.type
_entity.pdbx_description
1 polymer ?
#
loop_
_entity_poly.entity_id
_entity_poly.type
_entity_poly.pdbx_seq_one_letter_code
_entity_poly.pdbx_strand_id
1 'polypeptide(L)'
;MNQKVSLILFTLLVLLVGCTGTRPEYLGVKSGKLNDCPKTPNCISSFADPSDKEHYRNPVPYKKSLVDAYGILKGKLEQSPRTKIIQENSSYIYTEFTSLIMRYVDDVEFYFDEKNKLLHFRSASRLGKSDLGVNRKRIELLLKDLDI
;
A
#
# COMPACT_ATOMS: atom_id res chain seq x y z
N MET A 1 30.09 -4.25 -55.57
CA MET A 1 30.47 -2.85 -55.25
C MET A 1 29.18 -2.06 -55.13
N ASN A 2 28.67 -1.58 -54.00
CA ASN A 2 29.26 -1.23 -52.69
C ASN A 2 28.24 -1.61 -51.60
N GLN A 3 28.57 -2.55 -50.71
CA GLN A 3 29.01 -2.30 -49.33
C GLN A 3 28.18 -1.28 -48.52
N LYS A 4 27.33 -1.85 -47.67
CA LYS A 4 27.16 -1.54 -46.23
C LYS A 4 26.92 -0.06 -45.87
N VAL A 5 25.65 0.29 -45.66
CA VAL A 5 25.26 1.10 -44.50
C VAL A 5 24.29 0.27 -43.67
N SER A 6 24.84 -0.72 -42.99
CA SER A 6 24.23 -1.27 -41.78
C SER A 6 24.69 -0.37 -40.64
N LEU A 7 23.87 0.59 -40.22
CA LEU A 7 24.03 1.23 -38.93
C LEU A 7 22.92 0.75 -38.01
N ILE A 8 23.30 -0.27 -37.25
CA ILE A 8 22.61 -0.77 -36.06
C ILE A 8 22.49 0.37 -35.05
N LEU A 9 21.29 0.63 -34.57
CA LEU A 9 21.03 0.93 -33.15
C LEU A 9 19.58 0.52 -32.85
N PHE A 10 19.31 -0.78 -32.78
CA PHE A 10 19.19 -1.49 -31.50
C PHE A 10 18.27 -0.74 -30.52
N THR A 11 16.98 -1.07 -30.58
CA THR A 11 16.06 -1.15 -29.44
C THR A 11 16.32 -0.15 -28.31
N LEU A 12 15.61 0.98 -28.34
CA LEU A 12 15.17 1.60 -27.09
C LEU A 12 13.93 0.85 -26.56
N LEU A 13 14.04 -0.49 -26.46
CA LEU A 13 13.27 -1.20 -25.45
C LEU A 13 13.98 -0.81 -24.16
N VAL A 14 13.65 0.38 -23.64
CA VAL A 14 13.98 0.74 -22.27
C VAL A 14 13.45 -0.43 -21.46
N LEU A 15 14.36 -1.28 -21.00
CA LEU A 15 14.09 -2.26 -19.98
C LEU A 15 13.69 -1.42 -18.76
N LEU A 16 12.41 -1.07 -18.68
CA LEU A 16 11.76 -0.54 -17.49
C LEU A 16 11.65 -1.69 -16.49
N VAL A 17 12.78 -2.32 -16.17
CA VAL A 17 12.96 -3.08 -14.94
C VAL A 17 13.09 -2.02 -13.86
N GLY A 18 11.95 -1.39 -13.54
CA GLY A 18 11.87 -0.48 -12.42
C GLY A 18 12.28 -1.25 -11.18
N CYS A 19 13.28 -0.77 -10.47
CA CYS A 19 13.60 -1.29 -9.15
C CYS A 19 12.40 -0.97 -8.24
N THR A 20 11.47 -1.92 -8.15
CA THR A 20 10.21 -1.80 -7.38
C THR A 20 10.42 -1.99 -5.89
N GLY A 21 11.59 -2.51 -5.48
CA GLY A 21 11.87 -2.97 -4.13
C GLY A 21 11.36 -4.40 -3.89
N THR A 22 12.12 -5.16 -3.11
CA THR A 22 11.70 -6.50 -2.67
C THR A 22 10.57 -6.37 -1.64
N ARG A 23 9.63 -7.31 -1.68
CA ARG A 23 8.57 -7.38 -0.68
C ARG A 23 9.19 -7.60 0.71
N PRO A 24 8.83 -6.83 1.73
CA PRO A 24 9.33 -7.05 3.08
C PRO A 24 8.79 -8.37 3.67
N GLU A 25 9.65 -9.12 4.35
CA GLU A 25 9.26 -10.37 5.03
C GLU A 25 8.54 -10.15 6.36
N TYR A 26 8.55 -8.91 6.87
CA TYR A 26 8.01 -8.62 8.19
C TYR A 26 6.51 -8.32 8.21
N LEU A 27 5.84 -8.18 7.06
CA LEU A 27 4.42 -7.83 6.93
C LEU A 27 3.49 -8.81 7.67
N GLY A 28 2.27 -8.37 7.95
CA GLY A 28 1.26 -9.15 8.67
C GLY A 28 0.98 -8.62 10.08
N VAL A 29 -0.09 -9.15 10.67
CA VAL A 29 -0.47 -8.86 12.05
C VAL A 29 0.38 -9.70 13.00
N LYS A 30 1.07 -9.04 13.93
CA LYS A 30 1.87 -9.67 14.99
C LYS A 30 1.38 -9.16 16.33
N SER A 31 0.93 -10.06 17.21
CA SER A 31 0.40 -9.71 18.54
C SER A 31 -0.68 -8.62 18.50
N GLY A 32 -1.58 -8.68 17.51
CA GLY A 32 -2.68 -7.74 17.34
C GLY A 32 -2.28 -6.36 16.81
N LYS A 33 -1.07 -6.21 16.25
CA LYS A 33 -0.58 -4.97 15.65
C LYS A 33 0.01 -5.17 14.26
N LEU A 34 -0.05 -4.13 13.44
CA LEU A 34 0.76 -4.04 12.22
C LEU A 34 2.17 -3.55 12.58
N ASN A 35 3.14 -3.74 11.69
CA ASN A 35 4.50 -3.27 11.92
C ASN A 35 4.58 -1.74 12.00
N ASP A 36 5.67 -1.26 12.57
CA ASP A 36 5.93 0.18 12.64
C ASP A 36 6.22 0.77 11.25
N CYS A 37 6.01 2.08 11.14
CA CYS A 37 6.55 2.84 10.01
C CYS A 37 8.07 2.95 10.15
N PRO A 38 8.84 2.89 9.03
CA PRO A 38 10.21 3.38 9.06
C PRO A 38 10.23 4.88 9.43
N LYS A 39 11.41 5.41 9.78
CA LYS A 39 11.59 6.83 10.09
C LYS A 39 11.43 7.78 8.90
N THR A 40 11.27 7.25 7.69
CA THR A 40 11.16 8.05 6.47
C THR A 40 9.71 8.46 6.22
N PRO A 41 9.47 9.68 5.70
CA PRO A 41 8.12 10.26 5.47
C PRO A 41 7.32 9.62 4.32
N ASN A 42 7.54 8.34 4.04
CA ASN A 42 6.88 7.55 3.02
C ASN A 42 6.05 6.41 3.64
N CYS A 43 5.57 6.62 4.86
CA CYS A 43 4.71 5.67 5.56
C CYS A 43 3.63 6.38 6.38
N ILE A 44 2.47 5.75 6.47
CA ILE A 44 1.39 6.11 7.38
C ILE A 44 0.91 4.86 8.09
N SER A 45 0.59 4.98 9.38
CA SER A 45 0.07 3.88 10.21
C SER A 45 -0.88 4.40 11.27
N SER A 46 -1.91 3.59 11.58
CA SER A 46 -2.78 3.83 12.73
C SER A 46 -2.22 3.32 14.06
N PHE A 47 -1.08 2.62 14.02
CA PHE A 47 -0.33 2.19 15.20
C PHE A 47 0.87 3.08 15.55
N ALA A 48 1.19 4.08 14.72
CA ALA A 48 2.22 5.07 15.05
C ALA A 48 1.83 5.89 16.31
N ASP A 49 2.82 6.55 16.92
CA ASP A 49 2.58 7.41 18.08
C ASP A 49 1.67 8.60 17.69
N PRO A 50 0.58 8.91 18.42
CA PRO A 50 -0.29 10.04 18.10
C PRO A 50 0.38 11.42 18.05
N SER A 51 1.55 11.59 18.68
CA SER A 51 2.39 12.79 18.60
C SER A 51 3.19 12.87 17.29
N ASP A 52 3.45 11.74 16.63
CA ASP A 52 4.10 11.66 15.32
C ASP A 52 3.11 12.01 14.20
N LYS A 53 2.96 13.31 13.94
CA LYS A 53 2.03 13.80 12.90
C LYS A 53 2.41 13.38 11.48
N GLU A 54 3.64 12.94 11.26
CA GLU A 54 4.12 12.51 9.94
C GLU A 54 3.57 11.12 9.61
N HIS A 55 3.72 10.16 10.52
CA HIS A 55 3.33 8.77 10.31
C HIS A 55 1.93 8.43 10.87
N TYR A 56 1.41 9.21 11.81
CA TYR A 56 0.15 8.87 12.47
C TYR A 56 -1.10 9.28 11.68
N ARG A 57 -2.08 8.38 11.72
CA ARG A 57 -3.48 8.67 11.40
C ARG A 57 -4.38 7.77 12.25
N ASN A 58 -5.37 8.34 12.95
CA ASN A 58 -6.30 7.57 13.79
C ASN A 58 -6.89 6.35 13.04
N PRO A 59 -7.10 5.20 13.73
CA PRO A 59 -7.87 4.10 13.17
C PRO A 59 -9.33 4.52 12.91
N VAL A 60 -10.05 3.74 12.10
CA VAL A 60 -11.44 4.04 11.76
C VAL A 60 -12.38 3.13 12.55
N PRO A 61 -13.31 3.66 13.36
CA PRO A 61 -14.34 2.83 13.97
C PRO A 61 -15.28 2.30 12.89
N TYR A 62 -15.74 1.05 13.05
CA TYR A 62 -16.70 0.43 12.15
C TYR A 62 -17.87 -0.16 12.92
N LYS A 63 -19.07 -0.09 12.35
CA LYS A 63 -20.33 -0.43 13.04
C LYS A 63 -20.98 -1.70 12.52
N LYS A 64 -20.70 -2.10 11.28
CA LYS A 64 -21.27 -3.30 10.67
C LYS A 64 -20.59 -4.55 11.23
N SER A 65 -21.10 -5.70 10.81
CA SER A 65 -20.45 -6.97 11.10
C SER A 65 -19.05 -6.99 10.48
N LEU A 66 -18.14 -7.80 11.04
CA LEU A 66 -16.79 -7.97 10.49
C LEU A 66 -16.86 -8.39 9.01
N VAL A 67 -17.75 -9.31 8.67
CA VAL A 67 -17.93 -9.82 7.30
C VAL A 67 -18.33 -8.72 6.33
N ASP A 68 -19.29 -7.87 6.72
CA ASP A 68 -19.75 -6.76 5.87
C ASP A 68 -18.67 -5.69 5.72
N ALA A 69 -18.07 -5.26 6.84
CA ALA A 69 -17.00 -4.26 6.84
C ALA A 69 -15.81 -4.70 5.99
N TYR A 70 -15.42 -5.97 6.12
CA TYR A 70 -14.40 -6.61 5.32
C TYR A 70 -14.75 -6.62 3.83
N GLY A 71 -15.96 -7.09 3.48
CA GLY A 71 -16.41 -7.17 2.10
C GLY A 71 -16.45 -5.82 1.40
N ILE A 72 -16.90 -4.77 2.10
CA ILE A 72 -16.94 -3.40 1.58
C ILE A 72 -15.54 -2.87 1.30
N LEU A 73 -14.61 -3.01 2.24
CA LEU A 73 -13.22 -2.58 2.02
C LEU A 73 -12.57 -3.38 0.89
N LYS A 74 -12.73 -4.70 0.87
CA LYS A 74 -12.20 -5.57 -0.18
C LYS A 74 -12.70 -5.15 -1.56
N GLY A 75 -14.02 -4.96 -1.72
CA GLY A 75 -14.60 -4.52 -2.99
C GLY A 75 -14.04 -3.18 -3.46
N LYS A 76 -13.76 -2.26 -2.53
CA LYS A 76 -13.11 -0.98 -2.86
C LYS A 76 -11.64 -1.14 -3.28
N LEU A 77 -10.91 -2.05 -2.65
CA LEU A 77 -9.53 -2.38 -3.01
C LEU A 77 -9.45 -3.03 -4.40
N GLU A 78 -10.39 -3.93 -4.74
CA GLU A 78 -10.47 -4.58 -6.05
C GLU A 78 -10.78 -3.59 -7.19
N GLN A 79 -11.55 -2.54 -6.90
CA GLN A 79 -11.84 -1.45 -7.85
C GLN A 79 -10.72 -0.41 -7.92
N SER A 80 -9.74 -0.47 -7.04
CA SER A 80 -8.67 0.53 -6.98
C SER A 80 -7.65 0.31 -8.11
N PRO A 81 -7.26 1.38 -8.83
CA PRO A 81 -6.37 1.25 -9.97
C PRO A 81 -4.96 0.84 -9.54
N ARG A 82 -4.40 -0.15 -10.25
CA ARG A 82 -3.03 -0.68 -10.02
C ARG A 82 -2.83 -1.25 -8.62
N THR A 83 -3.89 -1.84 -8.08
CA THR A 83 -3.89 -2.53 -6.79
C THR A 83 -3.92 -4.03 -7.01
N LYS A 84 -3.19 -4.78 -6.20
CA LYS A 84 -3.26 -6.25 -6.15
C LYS A 84 -3.45 -6.69 -4.71
N ILE A 85 -4.44 -7.53 -4.44
CA ILE A 85 -4.54 -8.25 -3.17
C ILE A 85 -3.53 -9.39 -3.20
N ILE A 86 -2.60 -9.41 -2.26
CA ILE A 86 -1.50 -10.37 -2.21
C ILE A 86 -1.77 -11.46 -1.16
N GLN A 87 -2.32 -11.06 -0.02
CA GLN A 87 -2.68 -11.97 1.05
C GLN A 87 -3.94 -11.47 1.73
N GLU A 88 -4.79 -12.41 2.12
CA GLU A 88 -5.95 -12.12 2.92
C GLU A 88 -6.30 -13.25 3.88
N ASN A 89 -6.97 -12.92 4.97
CA ASN A 89 -7.60 -13.86 5.89
C ASN A 89 -8.85 -13.21 6.50
N SER A 90 -9.45 -13.82 7.52
CA SER A 90 -10.72 -13.37 8.12
C SER A 90 -10.71 -11.94 8.68
N SER A 91 -9.55 -11.36 9.00
CA SER A 91 -9.46 -10.02 9.61
C SER A 91 -8.30 -9.18 9.09
N TYR A 92 -7.64 -9.60 8.01
CA TYR A 92 -6.47 -8.92 7.45
C TYR A 92 -6.48 -8.96 5.93
N ILE A 93 -6.14 -7.83 5.32
CA ILE A 93 -5.92 -7.70 3.87
C ILE A 93 -4.58 -7.01 3.65
N TYR A 94 -3.73 -7.63 2.86
CA TYR A 94 -2.50 -7.04 2.34
C TYR A 94 -2.60 -6.83 0.84
N THR A 95 -2.29 -5.62 0.42
CA THR A 95 -2.31 -5.19 -0.97
C THR A 95 -1.03 -4.49 -1.38
N GLU A 96 -0.72 -4.57 -2.67
CA GLU A 96 0.31 -3.79 -3.32
C GLU A 96 -0.31 -2.73 -4.23
N PHE A 97 0.10 -1.48 -4.06
CA PHE A 97 -0.22 -0.40 -4.98
C PHE A 97 1.00 -0.05 -5.82
N THR A 98 0.85 -0.06 -7.15
CA THR A 98 1.95 0.29 -8.06
C THR A 98 1.75 1.68 -8.66
N SER A 99 2.74 2.57 -8.55
CA SER A 99 2.69 3.89 -9.17
C SER A 99 2.73 3.81 -10.69
N LEU A 100 2.05 4.76 -11.36
CA LEU A 100 1.82 4.70 -12.80
C LEU A 100 3.13 4.82 -13.61
N ILE A 101 3.94 5.83 -13.29
CA ILE A 101 5.12 6.21 -14.07
C ILE A 101 6.36 5.47 -13.56
N MET A 102 6.68 5.65 -12.28
CA MET A 102 7.94 5.14 -11.69
C MET A 102 7.86 3.68 -11.25
N ARG A 103 6.66 3.07 -11.26
CA ARG A 103 6.42 1.67 -10.86
C ARG A 103 6.88 1.34 -9.44
N TYR A 104 6.96 2.35 -8.56
CA TYR A 104 7.17 2.14 -7.14
C TYR A 104 6.00 1.35 -6.56
N VAL A 105 6.33 0.39 -5.69
CA VAL A 105 5.35 -0.42 -5.00
C VAL A 105 5.25 0.03 -3.56
N ASP A 106 4.02 0.29 -3.15
CA ASP A 106 3.65 0.57 -1.77
C ASP A 106 2.92 -0.65 -1.21
N ASP A 107 3.35 -1.09 -0.04
CA ASP A 107 2.73 -2.17 0.72
C ASP A 107 1.65 -1.57 1.63
N VAL A 108 0.41 -2.01 1.46
CA VAL A 108 -0.76 -1.48 2.18
C VAL A 108 -1.48 -2.62 2.89
N GLU A 109 -1.54 -2.51 4.21
CA GLU A 109 -2.07 -3.50 5.13
C GLU A 109 -3.31 -2.93 5.83
N PHE A 110 -4.35 -3.74 5.95
CA PHE A 110 -5.56 -3.45 6.71
C PHE A 110 -5.80 -4.56 7.71
N TYR A 111 -6.09 -4.18 8.96
CA TYR A 111 -6.37 -5.11 10.05
C TYR A 111 -7.67 -4.70 10.76
N PHE A 112 -8.63 -5.61 10.79
CA PHE A 112 -9.89 -5.44 11.50
C PHE A 112 -9.76 -5.97 12.93
N ASP A 113 -9.61 -5.05 13.89
CA ASP A 113 -9.70 -5.37 15.30
C ASP A 113 -11.18 -5.51 15.68
N GLU A 114 -11.66 -6.75 15.73
CA GLU A 114 -13.05 -7.06 16.08
C GLU A 114 -13.40 -6.73 17.52
N LYS A 115 -12.43 -6.90 18.44
CA LYS A 115 -12.65 -6.66 19.86
C LYS A 115 -12.95 -5.19 20.13
N ASN A 116 -12.21 -4.30 19.50
CA ASN A 116 -12.35 -2.86 19.71
C ASN A 116 -13.22 -2.18 18.63
N LYS A 117 -13.68 -2.92 17.62
CA LYS A 117 -14.42 -2.40 16.45
C LYS A 117 -13.67 -1.28 15.73
N LEU A 118 -12.37 -1.50 15.50
CA LEU A 118 -11.47 -0.58 14.81
C LEU A 118 -10.84 -1.21 13.57
N LEU A 119 -10.86 -0.47 12.46
CA LEU A 119 -10.05 -0.73 11.28
C LEU A 119 -8.70 -0.02 11.44
N HIS A 120 -7.65 -0.82 11.57
CA HIS A 120 -6.27 -0.38 11.54
C HIS A 120 -5.67 -0.53 10.14
N PHE A 121 -4.67 0.28 9.83
CA PHE A 121 -4.01 0.24 8.55
C PHE A 121 -2.55 0.70 8.63
N ARG A 122 -1.79 0.31 7.62
CA ARG A 122 -0.44 0.79 7.33
C ARG A 122 -0.27 0.89 5.82
N SER A 123 0.31 1.98 5.32
CA SER A 123 0.66 2.13 3.90
C SER A 123 2.09 2.66 3.83
N ALA A 124 3.00 1.91 3.22
CA ALA A 124 4.43 2.22 3.20
C ALA A 124 5.07 1.93 1.84
N SER A 125 5.90 2.85 1.35
CA SER A 125 6.72 2.60 0.16
C SER A 125 7.87 1.64 0.44
N ARG A 126 8.17 0.71 -0.48
CA ARG A 126 9.34 -0.18 -0.37
C ARG A 126 10.68 0.52 -0.50
N LEU A 127 10.71 1.56 -1.32
CA LEU A 127 11.91 2.30 -1.69
C LEU A 127 11.64 3.80 -1.66
N GLY A 128 12.73 4.57 -1.65
CA GLY A 128 12.71 6.01 -1.59
C GLY A 128 12.71 6.53 -0.14
N LYS A 129 13.01 7.83 0.00
CA LYS A 129 13.00 8.51 1.30
C LYS A 129 11.74 9.34 1.54
N SER A 130 11.00 9.67 0.48
CA SER A 130 9.75 10.40 0.54
C SER A 130 8.88 9.96 -0.63
N ASP A 131 7.57 9.99 -0.42
CA ASP A 131 6.54 9.71 -1.41
C ASP A 131 5.69 10.95 -1.72
N LEU A 132 6.07 12.13 -1.20
CA LEU A 132 5.29 13.38 -1.29
C LEU A 132 3.83 13.23 -0.78
N GLY A 133 3.65 12.40 0.25
CA GLY A 133 2.39 12.13 0.92
C GLY A 133 1.46 11.19 0.16
N VAL A 134 1.96 10.43 -0.83
CA VAL A 134 1.16 9.49 -1.62
C VAL A 134 0.48 8.43 -0.75
N ASN A 135 1.19 7.83 0.22
CA ASN A 135 0.65 6.83 1.13
C ASN A 135 -0.47 7.40 2.00
N ARG A 136 -0.28 8.61 2.55
CA ARG A 136 -1.33 9.30 3.31
C ARG A 136 -2.56 9.58 2.43
N LYS A 137 -2.37 10.17 1.25
CA LYS A 137 -3.47 10.46 0.30
C LYS A 137 -4.23 9.20 -0.09
N ARG A 138 -3.52 8.08 -0.29
CA ARG A 138 -4.14 6.79 -0.60
C ARG A 138 -5.05 6.32 0.52
N ILE A 139 -4.57 6.33 1.76
CA ILE A 139 -5.40 5.95 2.92
C ILE A 139 -6.64 6.85 3.00
N GLU A 140 -6.50 8.17 2.89
CA GLU A 140 -7.67 9.06 2.95
C GLU A 140 -8.67 8.78 1.82
N LEU A 141 -8.22 8.46 0.60
CA LEU A 141 -9.12 8.08 -0.51
C LEU A 141 -9.82 6.73 -0.27
N LEU A 142 -9.10 5.74 0.27
CA LEU A 142 -9.67 4.43 0.60
C LEU A 142 -10.67 4.53 1.75
N LEU A 143 -10.46 5.42 2.72
CA LEU A 143 -11.38 5.65 3.83
C LEU A 143 -12.53 6.60 3.50
N LYS A 144 -12.39 7.44 2.47
CA LYS A 144 -13.44 8.36 2.04
C LYS A 144 -14.71 7.60 1.66
N ASP A 145 -15.84 7.96 2.23
CA ASP A 145 -17.15 7.33 1.97
C ASP A 145 -17.17 5.81 2.25
N LEU A 146 -16.23 5.31 3.08
CA LEU A 146 -16.19 3.93 3.52
C LEU A 146 -17.22 3.72 4.64
N ASP A 147 -18.42 3.28 4.27
CA ASP A 147 -19.48 2.93 5.22
C ASP A 147 -19.28 1.50 5.72
N ILE A 148 -18.68 1.35 6.91
CA ILE A 148 -18.35 0.05 7.53
C ILE A 148 -18.75 -0.03 8.99
#